data_AF-A0A4Q8TGH8-F1
#
_entry.id   AF-A0A4Q8TGH8-F1
#
_cell.length_a   1.000
_cell.length_b   1.000
_cell.length_c   1.000
_cell.angle_alpha   90.00
_cell.angle_beta   90.00
_cell.angle_gamma   90.00
#
_symmetry.space_group_name_H-M   'P 1'
#
loop_
_entity.id
_entity.type
_entity.pdbx_description
1 polymer ?
#
loop_
_entity_poly.entity_id
_entity_poly.type
_entity_poly.pdbx_seq_one_letter_code
_entity_poly.pdbx_strand_id
1 'polypeptide(L)'
;MPRSNRPRRPKSSRPGNARNHDEESDYEAGSDDWLQKARFGVVRLQDAPDGQWHVRKISPMNASKTYTCPGCNRQIGVGVGHLVAWRADHWSGEDAAATARRHWHSHCWDTRSYRY
;
A
#
# COMPACT_ATOMS: atom_id res chain seq x y z
N MET A 1 26.53 -61.17 -12.33
CA MET A 1 25.85 -61.61 -11.09
C MET A 1 25.89 -60.48 -10.06
N PRO A 2 24.78 -59.78 -9.75
CA PRO A 2 24.78 -58.74 -8.73
C PRO A 2 24.38 -59.31 -7.35
N ARG A 3 25.15 -58.97 -6.30
CA ARG A 3 24.90 -59.39 -4.91
C ARG A 3 23.88 -58.47 -4.25
N SER A 4 22.79 -59.05 -3.75
CA SER A 4 21.78 -58.41 -2.92
C SER A 4 22.35 -57.98 -1.58
N ASN A 5 22.35 -56.68 -1.28
CA ASN A 5 22.67 -56.14 0.05
C ASN A 5 21.42 -55.47 0.64
N ARG A 6 20.65 -56.21 1.44
CA ARG A 6 19.39 -55.74 2.04
C ARG A 6 19.56 -55.62 3.56
N PRO A 7 19.64 -54.42 4.14
CA PRO A 7 19.63 -54.28 5.59
C PRO A 7 18.18 -54.38 6.13
N ARG A 8 17.98 -55.24 7.13
CA ARG A 8 16.76 -55.28 7.96
C ARG A 8 16.93 -54.35 9.16
N ARG A 9 15.94 -53.51 9.50
CA ARG A 9 15.87 -52.85 10.82
C ARG A 9 14.39 -52.55 11.22
N PRO A 10 14.01 -52.60 12.52
CA PRO A 10 12.73 -53.14 13.00
C PRO A 10 11.65 -52.07 13.29
N LYS A 11 10.50 -52.56 13.79
CA LYS A 11 9.28 -51.83 14.12
C LYS A 11 9.27 -51.35 15.59
N SER A 12 8.63 -50.19 15.82
CA SER A 12 8.27 -49.52 17.10
C SER A 12 9.45 -48.90 17.87
N SER A 13 9.37 -47.69 18.46
CA SER A 13 8.25 -47.04 19.16
C SER A 13 8.27 -45.52 18.95
N ARG A 14 7.09 -44.87 18.90
CA ARG A 14 6.93 -43.40 18.95
C ARG A 14 7.27 -42.89 20.35
N PRO A 15 8.12 -41.86 20.50
CA PRO A 15 7.95 -40.87 21.54
C PRO A 15 7.16 -39.70 20.95
N GLY A 16 6.02 -39.37 21.57
CA GLY A 16 5.30 -38.14 21.27
C GLY A 16 6.18 -36.95 21.63
N ASN A 17 6.51 -36.11 20.66
CA ASN A 17 7.07 -34.80 20.95
C ASN A 17 5.92 -33.80 21.01
N ALA A 18 5.71 -33.26 22.20
CA ALA A 18 4.73 -32.26 22.50
C ALA A 18 4.96 -31.02 21.63
N ARG A 19 3.94 -30.69 20.83
CA ARG A 19 3.79 -29.39 20.20
C ARG A 19 3.60 -28.35 21.31
N ASN A 20 4.36 -27.26 21.24
CA ASN A 20 4.01 -25.90 21.67
C ASN A 20 5.15 -24.98 21.19
N HIS A 21 5.01 -23.75 20.70
CA HIS A 21 3.89 -22.91 20.24
C HIS A 21 4.51 -21.52 19.94
N ASP A 22 4.94 -21.19 18.71
CA ASP A 22 5.35 -19.80 18.39
C ASP A 22 5.39 -19.41 16.89
N GLU A 23 4.74 -20.16 15.99
CA GLU A 23 4.81 -19.91 14.53
C GLU A 23 3.57 -19.25 13.92
N GLU A 24 2.84 -18.43 14.70
CA GLU A 24 1.56 -17.82 14.27
C GLU A 24 1.58 -16.29 14.47
N SER A 25 2.25 -15.55 13.59
CA SER A 25 2.06 -14.08 13.51
C SER A 25 2.49 -13.38 12.20
N ASP A 26 2.84 -14.08 11.12
CA ASP A 26 3.38 -13.42 9.90
C ASP A 26 2.37 -13.27 8.74
N TYR A 27 1.18 -13.87 8.83
CA TYR A 27 0.25 -13.98 7.68
C TYR A 27 -0.84 -12.91 7.61
N GLU A 28 -1.05 -12.12 8.67
CA GLU A 28 -2.10 -11.09 8.75
C GLU A 28 -1.60 -9.68 8.37
N ALA A 29 -0.28 -9.43 8.34
CA ALA A 29 0.28 -8.11 8.02
C ALA A 29 0.35 -7.84 6.49
N GLY A 30 0.53 -8.88 5.68
CA GLY A 30 0.59 -8.75 4.22
C GLY A 30 -0.78 -8.64 3.55
N SER A 31 -1.84 -9.10 4.22
CA SER A 31 -3.20 -9.15 3.67
C SER A 31 -3.80 -7.74 3.51
N ASP A 32 -3.56 -6.85 4.47
CA ASP A 32 -4.13 -5.51 4.49
C ASP A 32 -3.49 -4.60 3.43
N ASP A 33 -2.18 -4.68 3.20
CA ASP A 33 -1.48 -3.87 2.19
C ASP A 33 -1.97 -4.16 0.76
N TRP A 34 -2.10 -5.44 0.38
CA TRP A 34 -2.58 -5.78 -0.96
C TRP A 34 -4.06 -5.40 -1.14
N LEU A 35 -4.88 -5.56 -0.09
CA LEU A 35 -6.30 -5.16 -0.09
C LEU A 35 -6.45 -3.65 -0.23
N GLN A 36 -5.64 -2.88 0.48
CA GLN A 36 -5.59 -1.42 0.35
C GLN A 36 -5.14 -1.00 -1.05
N LYS A 37 -4.13 -1.68 -1.61
CA LYS A 37 -3.67 -1.43 -2.98
C LYS A 37 -4.73 -1.75 -4.03
N ALA A 38 -5.51 -2.82 -3.83
CA ALA A 38 -6.61 -3.19 -4.71
C ALA A 38 -7.77 -2.20 -4.62
N ARG A 39 -8.12 -1.73 -3.41
CA ARG A 39 -9.22 -0.77 -3.18
C ARG A 39 -8.90 0.65 -3.62
N PHE A 40 -7.70 1.14 -3.31
CA PHE A 40 -7.32 2.54 -3.51
C PHE A 40 -6.32 2.75 -4.65
N GLY A 41 -5.87 1.67 -5.29
CA GLY A 41 -4.89 1.70 -6.36
C GLY A 41 -3.45 1.82 -5.85
N VAL A 42 -2.52 1.81 -6.82
CA VAL A 42 -1.09 1.94 -6.58
C VAL A 42 -0.74 3.41 -6.31
N VAL A 43 -0.11 3.67 -5.17
CA VAL A 43 0.54 4.97 -4.90
C VAL A 43 1.75 5.08 -5.81
N ARG A 44 1.81 6.18 -6.58
CA ARG A 44 2.95 6.50 -7.45
C ARG A 44 3.79 7.58 -6.79
N LEU A 45 5.10 7.38 -6.72
CA LEU A 45 6.01 8.48 -6.42
C LEU A 45 6.18 9.32 -7.69
N GLN A 46 6.13 10.63 -7.55
CA GLN A 46 6.37 11.59 -8.62
C GLN A 46 7.34 12.66 -8.14
N ASP A 47 8.46 12.78 -8.83
CA ASP A 47 9.40 13.89 -8.65
C ASP A 47 8.84 15.16 -9.29
N ALA A 48 8.92 16.25 -8.55
CA ALA A 48 8.52 17.57 -9.00
C ALA A 48 9.52 18.63 -8.51
N PRO A 49 9.56 19.83 -9.11
CA PRO A 49 10.51 20.88 -8.71
C PRO A 49 10.36 21.33 -7.24
N ASP A 50 9.20 21.13 -6.63
CA ASP A 50 8.90 21.43 -5.23
C ASP A 50 9.19 20.26 -4.26
N GLY A 51 9.67 19.12 -4.78
CA GLY A 51 10.02 17.94 -3.99
C GLY A 51 9.40 16.65 -4.53
N GLN A 52 9.50 15.58 -3.74
CA GLN A 52 8.91 14.28 -4.08
C GLN A 52 7.50 14.15 -3.52
N TRP A 53 6.59 13.64 -4.35
CA TRP A 53 5.18 13.51 -4.00
C TRP A 53 4.71 12.08 -4.16
N HIS A 54 3.95 11.60 -3.17
CA HIS A 54 3.09 10.45 -3.36
C HIS A 54 1.78 10.89 -3.97
N VAL A 55 1.42 10.27 -5.09
CA VAL A 55 0.21 10.57 -5.86
C VAL A 55 -0.62 9.30 -6.00
N ARG A 56 -1.89 9.39 -5.62
CA ARG A 56 -2.85 8.31 -5.75
C ARG A 56 -4.06 8.77 -6.55
N LYS A 57 -4.48 7.97 -7.52
CA LYS A 57 -5.70 8.24 -8.30
C LYS A 57 -6.91 7.68 -7.57
N ILE A 58 -7.94 8.49 -7.39
CA ILE A 58 -9.23 8.10 -6.80
C ILE A 58 -10.26 7.97 -7.92
N SER A 59 -10.82 6.77 -8.05
CA SER A 59 -11.93 6.49 -8.96
C SER A 59 -13.19 7.25 -8.53
N PRO A 60 -14.05 7.69 -9.47
CA PRO A 60 -15.40 8.21 -9.21
C PRO A 60 -16.17 7.44 -8.13
N MET A 61 -16.14 6.10 -8.16
CA MET A 61 -16.87 5.25 -7.20
C MET A 61 -16.39 5.41 -5.76
N ASN A 62 -15.11 5.75 -5.57
CA ASN A 62 -14.51 5.95 -4.25
C ASN A 62 -14.59 7.42 -3.79
N ALA A 63 -15.11 8.33 -4.63
CA ALA A 63 -15.26 9.75 -4.32
C ALA A 63 -16.59 10.03 -3.59
N SER A 64 -16.70 9.58 -2.34
CA SER A 64 -17.92 9.73 -1.53
C SER A 64 -18.05 11.07 -0.80
N LYS A 65 -17.01 11.91 -0.83
CA LYS A 65 -16.97 13.20 -0.12
C LYS A 65 -16.54 14.32 -1.06
N THR A 66 -17.08 15.51 -0.80
CA THR A 66 -16.69 16.74 -1.50
C THR A 66 -15.43 17.33 -0.85
N TYR A 67 -14.44 17.68 -1.67
CA TYR A 67 -13.19 18.30 -1.22
C TYR A 67 -12.91 19.60 -1.99
N THR A 68 -12.00 20.45 -1.49
CA THR A 68 -11.60 21.67 -2.18
C THR A 68 -10.23 21.50 -2.84
N CYS A 69 -10.14 21.78 -4.14
CA CYS A 69 -8.90 21.69 -4.88
C CYS A 69 -8.02 22.93 -4.62
N PRO A 70 -6.76 22.79 -4.19
CA PRO A 70 -5.88 23.93 -3.90
C PRO A 70 -5.35 24.65 -5.16
N GLY A 71 -5.37 24.00 -6.34
CA GLY A 71 -4.88 24.63 -7.58
C GLY A 71 -5.88 25.61 -8.21
N CYS A 72 -7.18 25.37 -8.06
CA CYS A 72 -8.22 26.20 -8.66
C CYS A 72 -9.27 26.71 -7.66
N ASN A 73 -9.15 26.34 -6.38
CA ASN A 73 -10.08 26.65 -5.30
C ASN A 73 -11.55 26.21 -5.55
N ARG A 74 -11.77 25.32 -6.52
CA ARG A 74 -13.09 24.75 -6.82
C ARG A 74 -13.32 23.45 -6.06
N GLN A 75 -14.58 23.13 -5.82
CA GLN A 75 -14.98 21.90 -5.17
C GLN A 75 -14.88 20.71 -6.13
N ILE A 76 -14.31 19.62 -5.65
CA ILE A 76 -14.34 18.29 -6.24
C ILE A 76 -15.57 17.60 -5.67
N GLY A 77 -16.63 17.48 -6.47
CA GLY A 77 -17.89 16.87 -6.04
C GLY A 77 -17.77 15.36 -5.80
N VAL A 78 -18.79 14.81 -5.14
CA VAL A 78 -18.97 13.35 -5.03
C VAL A 78 -19.09 12.73 -6.43
N GLY A 79 -18.54 11.54 -6.62
CA GLY A 79 -18.52 10.87 -7.92
C GLY A 79 -17.52 11.43 -8.93
N VAL A 80 -16.72 12.44 -8.58
CA VAL A 80 -15.70 12.99 -9.48
C VAL A 80 -14.35 12.29 -9.27
N GLY A 81 -13.81 11.72 -10.35
CA GLY A 81 -12.47 11.15 -10.35
C GLY A 81 -11.42 12.23 -10.11
N HIS A 82 -10.59 12.04 -9.09
CA HIS A 82 -9.63 13.05 -8.65
C HIS A 82 -8.35 12.39 -8.11
N LEU A 83 -7.34 13.21 -7.78
CA LEU A 83 -6.06 12.77 -7.27
C LEU A 83 -5.90 13.17 -5.81
N VAL A 84 -5.23 12.31 -5.03
CA VAL A 84 -4.76 12.62 -3.68
C VAL A 84 -3.25 12.69 -3.73
N ALA A 85 -2.70 13.82 -3.29
CA ALA A 85 -1.27 14.04 -3.25
C ALA A 85 -0.81 14.46 -1.86
N TRP A 86 0.31 13.90 -1.42
CA TRP A 86 1.01 14.28 -0.19
C TRP A 86 2.52 14.20 -0.38
N ARG A 87 3.27 14.95 0.43
CA ARG A 87 4.73 14.98 0.35
C ARG A 87 5.33 13.65 0.76
N ALA A 88 6.29 13.16 -0.01
CA ALA A 88 7.05 11.94 0.30
C ALA A 88 8.23 12.21 1.24
N ASP A 89 8.69 13.45 1.27
CA ASP A 89 9.89 13.94 1.92
C ASP A 89 9.64 14.50 3.34
N HIS A 90 8.58 14.04 4.02
CA HIS A 90 8.31 14.47 5.39
C HIS A 90 9.25 13.75 6.37
N TRP A 91 10.18 14.52 6.94
CA TRP A 91 11.13 14.09 7.97
C TRP A 91 10.47 13.49 9.24
N SER A 92 9.19 13.76 9.46
CA SER A 92 8.41 13.33 10.62
C SER A 92 7.72 11.96 10.46
N GLY A 93 8.04 11.20 9.41
CA GLY A 93 7.45 9.90 9.13
C GLY A 93 6.18 9.95 8.25
N GLU A 94 5.85 8.81 7.66
CA GLU A 94 4.84 8.63 6.61
C GLU A 94 3.40 8.96 7.09
N ASP A 95 3.15 8.79 8.39
CA ASP A 95 1.83 9.01 9.02
C ASP A 95 1.45 10.50 9.13
N ALA A 96 2.43 11.35 9.46
CA ALA A 96 2.25 12.80 9.47
C ALA A 96 2.04 13.35 8.04
N ALA A 97 2.75 12.76 7.07
CA ALA A 97 2.60 13.08 5.65
C ALA A 97 1.22 12.66 5.11
N ALA A 98 0.71 11.50 5.54
CA ALA A 98 -0.63 11.01 5.23
C ALA A 98 -1.73 11.93 5.79
N THR A 99 -1.51 12.58 6.93
CA THR A 99 -2.46 13.56 7.48
C THR A 99 -2.53 14.83 6.62
N ALA A 100 -1.46 15.17 5.90
CA ALA A 100 -1.41 16.33 5.00
C ALA A 100 -1.90 16.04 3.56
N ARG A 101 -2.69 14.97 3.34
CA ARG A 101 -3.27 14.61 2.03
C ARG A 101 -4.12 15.75 1.46
N ARG A 102 -3.78 16.21 0.25
CA ARG A 102 -4.54 17.22 -0.48
C ARG A 102 -5.23 16.60 -1.69
N HIS A 103 -6.47 17.00 -1.93
CA HIS A 103 -7.28 16.54 -3.06
C HIS A 103 -7.16 17.51 -4.24
N TRP A 104 -6.87 16.99 -5.43
CA TRP A 104 -6.66 17.77 -6.64
C TRP A 104 -7.50 17.21 -7.79
N HIS A 105 -8.00 18.09 -8.66
CA HIS A 105 -8.44 17.63 -9.98
C HIS A 105 -7.24 17.09 -10.76
N SER A 106 -7.46 16.07 -11.59
CA SER A 106 -6.40 15.48 -12.42
C SER A 106 -5.66 16.53 -13.26
N HIS A 107 -6.42 17.44 -13.88
CA HIS A 107 -5.84 18.51 -14.70
C HIS A 107 -5.09 19.55 -13.86
N CYS A 108 -5.64 19.97 -12.72
CA CYS A 108 -5.00 20.95 -11.84
C CYS A 108 -3.70 20.43 -11.22
N TRP A 109 -3.56 19.11 -11.04
CA TRP A 109 -2.32 18.50 -10.60
C TRP A 109 -1.24 18.57 -11.67
N ASP A 110 -1.60 18.27 -12.92
CA ASP A 110 -0.69 18.26 -14.06
C ASP A 110 -0.20 19.68 -14.42
N THR A 111 -1.11 20.66 -14.36
CA THR A 111 -0.82 22.06 -14.71
C THR A 111 -0.38 22.94 -13.54
N ARG A 112 -0.14 22.36 -12.35
CA ARG A 112 0.25 23.15 -11.19
C ARG A 112 1.58 23.87 -11.48
N SER A 113 1.56 25.19 -11.32
CA SER A 113 2.77 26.00 -11.47
C SER A 113 3.62 25.87 -10.22
N TYR A 114 4.80 25.25 -10.34
CA TYR A 114 5.82 25.22 -9.32
C TYR A 114 6.48 26.60 -9.24
N ARG A 115 5.94 27.50 -8.43
CA ARG A 115 6.56 28.81 -8.18
C ARG A 115 7.62 28.64 -7.11
N TYR A 116 8.88 28.86 -7.48
CA TYR A 116 10.06 28.91 -6.60
C TYR A 116 10.28 30.33 -6.08
#